data_AF-A0A4V1S056-F1
#
_entry.id   AF-A0A4V1S056-F1
#
_cell.length_a   1.000
_cell.length_b   1.000
_cell.length_c   1.000
_cell.angle_alpha   90.00
_cell.angle_beta   90.00
_cell.angle_gamma   90.00
#
_symmetry.space_group_name_H-M   'P 1'
#
loop_
_entity.id
_entity.type
_entity.pdbx_description
1 polymer ?
#
loop_
_entity_poly.entity_id
_entity_poly.type
_entity_poly.pdbx_seq_one_letter_code
_entity_poly.pdbx_strand_id
1 'polypeptide(L)'
;MHITSTVRSIGATVAVSKILGLSPTKTTHAIGLAATQVTGLREMFGSYCKSFHVGRSAQNGLLAAVMAEGGYTSSQGALEAKRGWATVAGTNKPDVLQNLDLWLGTENEDGLAGQSTGRWEILRNSFKPSPPAQIESIAAQVHLLVLEPAGKKTPKDGLEAKFSVYHSGACGLLLGRVTSSDYEDNIVLEPAVIAIRDRTTAKIDTSIAADSARVTVALEDGEVFTKYVEHAVGSCADPLSDAKL
;
A
#
# COMPACT_ATOMS: atom_id res chain seq x y z
N MET A 1 -9.39 -2.38 14.47
CA MET A 1 -10.18 -1.87 13.32
C MET A 1 -9.47 -2.09 12.00
N HIS A 2 -10.19 -2.45 10.94
CA HIS A 2 -9.68 -2.52 9.56
C HIS A 2 -9.79 -1.12 8.93
N ILE A 3 -8.68 -0.41 8.83
CA ILE A 3 -8.65 1.02 8.47
C ILE A 3 -9.36 1.31 7.14
N THR A 4 -9.19 0.45 6.12
CA THR A 4 -9.83 0.58 4.80
C THR A 4 -11.36 0.64 4.89
N SER A 5 -11.96 0.07 5.93
CA SER A 5 -13.41 0.10 6.13
C SER A 5 -13.85 1.27 6.99
N THR A 6 -13.06 1.59 8.03
CA THR A 6 -13.45 2.54 9.06
C THR A 6 -13.30 4.01 8.66
N VAL A 7 -12.38 4.31 7.73
CA VAL A 7 -12.15 5.69 7.24
C VAL A 7 -12.69 5.93 5.83
N ARG A 8 -12.78 4.88 5.00
CA ARG A 8 -13.11 5.02 3.57
C ARG A 8 -14.55 5.47 3.33
N SER A 9 -15.47 5.16 4.24
CA SER A 9 -16.84 5.69 4.16
C SER A 9 -16.84 7.21 4.19
N ILE A 10 -16.02 7.85 5.02
CA ILE A 10 -15.90 9.32 5.11
C ILE A 10 -15.32 9.86 3.81
N GLY A 11 -14.22 9.30 3.31
CA GLY A 11 -13.61 9.74 2.05
C GLY A 11 -14.55 9.58 0.84
N ALA A 12 -15.25 8.45 0.74
CA ALA A 12 -16.26 8.23 -0.29
C ALA A 12 -17.42 9.22 -0.19
N THR A 13 -17.87 9.53 1.04
CA THR A 13 -18.92 10.53 1.28
C THR A 13 -18.52 11.91 0.81
N VAL A 14 -17.30 12.36 1.11
CA VAL A 14 -16.79 13.66 0.66
C VAL A 14 -16.73 13.71 -0.86
N ALA A 15 -16.23 12.65 -1.51
CA ALA A 15 -16.16 12.56 -2.97
C ALA A 15 -17.56 12.62 -3.61
N VAL A 16 -18.52 11.85 -3.10
CA VAL A 16 -19.92 11.86 -3.60
C VAL A 16 -20.59 13.20 -3.32
N SER A 17 -20.36 13.80 -2.14
CA SER A 17 -20.92 15.12 -1.80
C SER A 17 -20.43 16.20 -2.76
N LYS A 18 -19.16 16.12 -3.19
CA LYS A 18 -18.61 16.98 -4.25
C LYS A 18 -19.29 16.76 -5.60
N ILE A 19 -19.52 15.50 -5.99
CA ILE A 19 -20.20 15.15 -7.25
C ILE A 19 -21.65 15.66 -7.26
N LEU A 20 -22.37 15.52 -6.14
CA LEU A 20 -23.75 16.00 -5.98
C LEU A 20 -23.86 17.52 -5.77
N GLY A 21 -22.74 18.25 -5.69
CA GLY A 21 -22.76 19.69 -5.47
C GLY A 21 -23.34 20.11 -4.11
N LEU A 22 -23.17 19.28 -3.08
CA LEU A 22 -23.70 19.59 -1.76
C LEU A 22 -23.04 20.83 -1.16
N SER A 23 -23.84 21.62 -0.44
CA SER A 23 -23.31 22.76 0.32
C SER A 23 -22.36 22.29 1.42
N PRO A 24 -21.49 23.18 1.96
CA PRO A 24 -20.63 22.84 3.08
C PRO A 24 -21.39 22.24 4.26
N THR A 25 -22.53 22.83 4.65
CA THR A 25 -23.36 22.33 5.75
C THR A 25 -23.92 20.93 5.48
N LYS A 26 -24.44 20.67 4.26
CA LYS A 26 -24.92 19.34 3.88
C LYS A 26 -23.77 18.32 3.83
N THR A 27 -22.60 18.73 3.37
CA THR A 27 -21.39 17.88 3.37
C THR A 27 -20.98 17.52 4.80
N THR A 28 -21.02 18.45 5.74
CA THR A 28 -20.75 18.18 7.15
C THR A 28 -21.75 17.17 7.74
N HIS A 29 -23.04 17.31 7.44
CA HIS A 29 -24.04 16.32 7.84
C HIS A 29 -23.79 14.94 7.19
N ALA A 30 -23.43 14.90 5.91
CA ALA A 30 -23.08 13.68 5.22
C ALA A 30 -21.89 12.97 5.90
N ILE A 31 -20.83 13.70 6.22
CA ILE A 31 -19.66 13.16 6.94
C ILE A 31 -20.09 12.53 8.27
N GLY A 32 -20.98 13.20 9.02
CA GLY A 32 -21.48 12.66 10.28
C GLY A 32 -22.33 11.39 10.12
N LEU A 33 -23.17 11.34 9.09
CA LEU A 33 -23.94 10.13 8.73
C LEU A 33 -23.01 8.97 8.32
N ALA A 34 -21.89 9.25 7.67
CA ALA A 34 -20.90 8.24 7.33
C ALA A 34 -20.10 7.77 8.55
N ALA A 35 -19.80 8.68 9.47
CA ALA A 35 -19.04 8.43 10.69
C ALA A 35 -19.77 7.52 11.69
N THR A 36 -21.10 7.42 11.63
CA THR A 36 -21.85 6.44 12.44
C THR A 36 -21.92 5.05 11.81
N GLN A 37 -21.60 4.90 10.51
CA GLN A 37 -21.67 3.64 9.76
C GLN A 37 -20.32 2.90 9.69
N VAL A 38 -19.56 2.97 10.77
CA VAL A 38 -18.21 2.40 10.86
C VAL A 38 -18.30 0.89 11.04
N THR A 39 -17.71 0.16 10.10
CA THR A 39 -17.56 -1.30 10.15
C THR A 39 -16.11 -1.66 9.86
N GLY A 40 -15.64 -2.85 10.24
CA GLY A 40 -14.31 -3.33 9.85
C GLY A 40 -13.50 -3.96 10.97
N LEU A 41 -13.55 -5.29 11.06
CA LEU A 41 -12.73 -6.06 12.01
C LEU A 41 -11.48 -6.60 11.30
N ARG A 42 -10.31 -6.50 11.95
CA ARG A 42 -9.05 -7.08 11.40
C ARG A 42 -9.07 -8.60 11.41
N GLU A 43 -9.85 -9.20 12.31
CA GLU A 43 -10.06 -10.65 12.39
C GLU A 43 -10.47 -11.29 11.06
N MET A 44 -11.12 -10.52 10.19
CA MET A 44 -11.63 -10.98 8.90
C MET A 44 -10.55 -11.12 7.81
N PHE A 45 -9.30 -10.85 8.14
CA PHE A 45 -8.19 -11.00 7.20
C PHE A 45 -7.98 -12.49 6.87
N GLY A 46 -7.74 -12.82 5.61
CA GLY A 46 -7.71 -14.20 5.14
C GLY A 46 -9.07 -14.76 4.71
N SER A 47 -10.14 -13.97 4.76
CA SER A 47 -11.47 -14.33 4.26
C SER A 47 -12.01 -13.32 3.24
N TYR A 48 -13.11 -13.66 2.56
CA TYR A 48 -13.85 -12.74 1.68
C TYR A 48 -14.32 -11.47 2.39
N CYS A 49 -14.42 -11.49 3.72
CA CYS A 49 -14.91 -10.37 4.50
C CYS A 49 -13.93 -9.18 4.48
N LYS A 50 -12.62 -9.40 4.22
CA LYS A 50 -11.68 -8.31 3.94
C LYS A 50 -12.09 -7.47 2.72
N SER A 51 -12.55 -8.11 1.64
CA SER A 51 -13.00 -7.42 0.42
C SER A 51 -14.39 -6.81 0.60
N PHE A 52 -15.29 -7.51 1.31
CA PHE A 52 -16.60 -7.00 1.68
C PHE A 52 -16.51 -5.62 2.36
N HIS A 53 -15.56 -5.44 3.28
CA HIS A 53 -15.31 -4.16 3.95
C HIS A 53 -15.10 -2.97 2.99
N VAL A 54 -14.44 -3.19 1.85
CA VAL A 54 -14.19 -2.13 0.85
C VAL A 54 -15.49 -1.74 0.15
N GLY A 55 -16.28 -2.73 -0.29
CA GLY A 55 -17.56 -2.49 -0.94
C GLY A 55 -18.58 -1.86 0.03
N ARG A 56 -18.65 -2.36 1.26
CA ARG A 56 -19.57 -1.85 2.28
C ARG A 56 -19.24 -0.41 2.68
N SER A 57 -17.97 -0.06 2.84
CA SER A 57 -17.58 1.32 3.13
C SER A 57 -17.92 2.29 2.00
N ALA A 58 -17.76 1.89 0.74
CA ALA A 58 -18.17 2.69 -0.41
C ALA A 58 -19.71 2.90 -0.44
N GLN A 59 -20.48 1.83 -0.22
CA GLN A 59 -21.94 1.90 -0.14
C GLN A 59 -22.41 2.85 0.96
N ASN A 60 -21.82 2.76 2.16
CA ASN A 60 -22.16 3.61 3.29
C ASN A 60 -21.90 5.10 2.98
N GLY A 61 -20.83 5.40 2.24
CA GLY A 61 -20.50 6.78 1.88
C GLY A 61 -21.46 7.39 0.86
N LEU A 62 -21.84 6.61 -0.16
CA LEU A 62 -22.88 7.02 -1.12
C LEU A 62 -24.21 7.28 -0.41
N LEU A 63 -24.63 6.33 0.45
CA LEU A 63 -25.87 6.45 1.21
C LEU A 63 -25.87 7.71 2.10
N ALA A 64 -24.76 7.99 2.79
CA ALA A 64 -24.63 9.17 3.65
C ALA A 64 -24.80 10.50 2.88
N ALA A 65 -24.18 10.61 1.70
CA ALA A 65 -24.30 11.80 0.85
C ALA A 65 -25.74 11.99 0.32
N VAL A 66 -26.39 10.92 -0.16
CA VAL A 66 -27.78 10.96 -0.64
C VAL A 66 -28.76 11.31 0.48
N MET A 67 -28.57 10.77 1.68
CA MET A 67 -29.40 11.13 2.84
C MET A 67 -29.26 12.62 3.17
N ALA A 68 -28.04 13.16 3.20
CA ALA A 68 -27.80 14.58 3.47
C ALA A 68 -28.33 15.49 2.35
N GLU A 69 -28.26 15.05 1.09
CA GLU A 69 -28.90 15.72 -0.04
C GLU A 69 -30.42 15.89 0.20
N GLY A 70 -31.07 14.80 0.64
CA GLY A 70 -32.48 14.75 1.04
C GLY A 70 -32.82 15.45 2.36
N GLY A 71 -31.86 16.12 3.00
CA GLY A 71 -32.09 16.93 4.20
C GLY A 71 -31.91 16.22 5.54
N TYR A 72 -31.38 14.99 5.56
CA TYR A 72 -31.00 14.36 6.83
C TYR A 72 -29.85 15.12 7.49
N THR A 73 -29.99 15.35 8.79
CA THR A 73 -29.00 16.05 9.61
C THR A 73 -28.20 15.07 10.47
N SER A 74 -27.00 15.50 10.85
CA SER A 74 -26.12 14.81 11.79
C SER A 74 -25.32 15.85 12.60
N SER A 75 -24.62 15.41 13.65
CA SER A 75 -23.67 16.27 14.36
C SER A 75 -22.68 16.93 13.39
N GLN A 76 -22.52 18.26 13.51
CA GLN A 76 -21.54 18.99 12.70
C GLN A 76 -20.10 18.74 13.15
N GLY A 77 -19.91 18.29 14.39
CA GLY A 77 -18.61 17.87 14.93
C GLY A 77 -18.50 16.35 15.06
N ALA A 78 -19.06 15.58 14.12
CA ALA A 78 -19.14 14.12 14.24
C ALA A 78 -17.77 13.43 14.30
N LEU A 79 -16.71 14.07 13.79
CA LEU A 79 -15.37 13.51 13.82
C LEU A 79 -14.65 13.83 15.15
N GLU A 80 -14.78 15.07 15.60
CA GLU A 80 -13.94 15.72 16.62
C GLU A 80 -14.62 15.97 17.97
N ALA A 81 -15.94 15.82 18.05
CA ALA A 81 -16.63 15.99 19.32
C ALA A 81 -16.07 15.04 20.39
N LYS A 82 -16.28 15.37 21.66
CA LYS A 82 -15.86 14.55 22.81
C LYS A 82 -16.27 13.06 22.72
N ARG A 83 -17.37 12.77 22.01
CA ARG A 83 -17.89 11.41 21.74
C ARG A 83 -17.95 11.11 20.23
N GLY A 84 -17.18 11.84 19.45
CA GLY A 84 -17.09 11.74 18.00
C GLY A 84 -16.26 10.54 17.56
N TRP A 85 -16.23 10.34 16.25
CA TRP A 85 -15.57 9.22 15.60
C TRP A 85 -14.12 9.04 16.06
N ALA A 86 -13.35 10.13 16.15
CA ALA A 86 -11.93 10.06 16.45
C ALA A 86 -11.66 9.53 17.87
N THR A 87 -12.48 9.92 18.84
CA THR A 87 -12.40 9.41 20.22
C THR A 87 -12.90 7.98 20.34
N VAL A 88 -14.02 7.64 19.66
CA VAL A 88 -14.66 6.32 19.79
C VAL A 88 -13.90 5.23 19.02
N ALA A 89 -13.42 5.53 17.82
CA ALA A 89 -12.68 4.57 16.99
C ALA A 89 -11.16 4.59 17.24
N GLY A 90 -10.63 5.67 17.83
CA GLY A 90 -9.19 5.94 18.00
C GLY A 90 -8.66 5.75 19.42
N THR A 91 -9.29 4.90 20.24
CA THR A 91 -9.11 4.73 21.70
C THR A 91 -7.68 4.62 22.26
N ASN A 92 -6.67 4.47 21.42
CA ASN A 92 -5.29 4.18 21.83
C ASN A 92 -4.31 5.34 21.59
N LYS A 93 -4.78 6.53 21.22
CA LYS A 93 -3.92 7.70 21.03
C LYS A 93 -4.31 8.82 22.01
N PRO A 94 -3.43 9.20 22.96
CA PRO A 94 -3.62 10.46 23.67
C PRO A 94 -3.59 11.60 22.65
N ASP A 95 -4.35 12.67 22.93
CA ASP A 95 -4.27 13.93 22.18
C ASP A 95 -4.78 13.91 20.72
N VAL A 96 -5.60 12.91 20.33
CA VAL A 96 -6.22 12.84 18.99
C VAL A 96 -6.95 14.13 18.60
N LEU A 97 -7.65 14.75 19.55
CA LEU A 97 -8.39 15.99 19.29
C LEU A 97 -7.47 17.21 19.20
N GLN A 98 -6.38 17.24 19.98
CA GLN A 98 -5.42 18.35 19.97
C GLN A 98 -4.62 18.38 18.66
N ASN A 99 -4.41 17.22 18.05
CA ASN A 99 -3.69 17.07 16.79
C ASN A 99 -4.60 17.10 15.56
N LEU A 100 -5.92 17.31 15.71
CA LEU A 100 -6.81 17.24 14.57
C LEU A 100 -6.61 18.43 13.62
N ASP A 101 -6.40 19.64 14.16
CA ASP A 101 -6.08 20.82 13.36
C ASP A 101 -4.74 20.68 12.64
N LEU A 102 -3.79 19.97 13.26
CA LEU A 102 -2.53 19.59 12.62
C LEU A 102 -2.81 18.71 11.39
N TRP A 103 -3.62 17.65 11.55
CA TRP A 103 -3.89 16.67 10.49
C TRP A 103 -4.83 17.18 9.39
N LEU A 104 -5.73 18.10 9.71
CA LEU A 104 -6.64 18.72 8.75
C LEU A 104 -6.09 20.01 8.14
N GLY A 105 -5.04 20.58 8.74
CA GLY A 105 -4.39 21.80 8.29
C GLY A 105 -3.74 21.66 6.92
N THR A 106 -3.51 22.80 6.28
CA THR A 106 -2.81 22.91 4.98
C THR A 106 -1.45 23.57 5.11
N GLU A 107 -1.06 23.95 6.33
CA GLU A 107 0.13 24.76 6.61
C GLU A 107 1.34 23.92 7.03
N ASN A 108 1.16 22.61 7.26
CA ASN A 108 2.22 21.70 7.70
C ASN A 108 2.29 20.46 6.78
N GLU A 109 3.43 19.76 6.81
CA GLU A 109 3.71 18.59 5.97
C GLU A 109 2.85 17.36 6.33
N ASP A 110 2.34 17.30 7.57
CA ASP A 110 1.47 16.23 8.05
C ASP A 110 -0.01 16.44 7.71
N GLY A 111 -0.35 17.61 7.18
CA GLY A 111 -1.68 18.06 6.87
C GLY A 111 -2.20 17.61 5.49
N LEU A 112 -3.48 17.86 5.24
CA LEU A 112 -4.18 17.40 4.03
C LEU A 112 -3.70 18.07 2.73
N ALA A 113 -3.05 19.25 2.78
CA ALA A 113 -2.61 19.95 1.56
C ALA A 113 -1.57 21.06 1.79
N GLY A 114 -0.33 20.74 2.15
CA GLY A 114 0.80 21.68 2.00
C GLY A 114 1.12 21.97 0.52
N GLN A 115 1.51 23.22 0.20
CA GLN A 115 1.74 23.73 -1.17
C GLN A 115 2.79 22.98 -2.00
N SER A 116 3.58 22.08 -1.40
CA SER A 116 4.56 21.24 -2.10
C SER A 116 4.33 19.73 -1.92
N THR A 117 3.75 19.27 -0.82
CA THR A 117 3.61 17.84 -0.49
C THR A 117 2.57 17.60 0.62
N GLY A 118 1.30 17.96 0.43
CA GLY A 118 0.27 17.44 1.34
C GLY A 118 0.29 15.91 1.41
N ARG A 119 -0.06 15.31 2.56
CA ARG A 119 -0.09 13.85 2.76
C ARG A 119 -1.29 13.21 2.06
N TRP A 120 -1.36 13.35 0.73
CA TRP A 120 -2.33 12.63 -0.11
C TRP A 120 -1.90 11.17 -0.26
N GLU A 121 -2.24 10.35 0.73
CA GLU A 121 -2.04 8.90 0.70
C GLU A 121 -2.76 8.22 -0.48
N ILE A 122 -3.66 8.90 -1.19
CA ILE A 122 -4.34 8.38 -2.40
C ILE A 122 -3.32 8.03 -3.50
N LEU A 123 -2.30 8.86 -3.74
CA LEU A 123 -1.29 8.59 -4.76
C LEU A 123 -0.28 7.51 -4.33
N ARG A 124 -0.08 7.33 -3.02
CA ARG A 124 0.79 6.26 -2.47
C ARG A 124 0.08 4.91 -2.30
N ASN A 125 -1.24 4.88 -2.12
CA ASN A 125 -2.05 3.65 -1.98
C ASN A 125 -2.74 3.18 -3.28
N SER A 126 -2.65 3.93 -4.38
CA SER A 126 -3.28 3.53 -5.65
C SER A 126 -2.60 2.30 -6.28
N PHE A 127 -1.33 2.06 -5.94
CA PHE A 127 -0.64 0.83 -6.30
C PHE A 127 -0.67 -0.14 -5.12
N LYS A 128 -1.70 -0.96 -5.10
CA LYS A 128 -1.56 -2.30 -4.53
C LYS A 128 -0.62 -3.04 -5.49
N PRO A 129 0.56 -3.53 -5.04
CA PRO A 129 1.37 -4.41 -5.88
C PRO A 129 0.46 -5.46 -6.52
N SER A 130 0.54 -5.61 -7.85
CA SER A 130 -0.33 -6.50 -8.61
C SER A 130 -0.33 -7.90 -8.01
N PRO A 131 -1.47 -8.62 -8.01
CA PRO A 131 -1.46 -10.02 -7.61
C PRO A 131 -0.48 -10.80 -8.52
N PRO A 132 0.18 -11.85 -8.00
CA PRO A 132 1.18 -12.70 -8.68
C PRO A 132 0.80 -13.34 -10.03
N ALA A 133 -0.38 -13.08 -10.59
CA ALA A 133 -1.04 -13.93 -11.57
C ALA A 133 -0.95 -13.49 -13.03
N GLN A 134 -0.01 -12.60 -13.41
CA GLN A 134 0.15 -12.15 -14.81
C GLN A 134 1.58 -12.24 -15.36
N ILE A 135 2.55 -12.66 -14.54
CA ILE A 135 3.95 -12.76 -14.97
C ILE A 135 4.19 -14.13 -15.59
N GLU A 136 4.42 -14.24 -16.89
CA GLU A 136 4.75 -15.50 -17.55
C GLU A 136 6.17 -15.97 -17.17
N SER A 137 7.16 -15.08 -17.30
CA SER A 137 8.55 -15.40 -17.01
C SER A 137 9.39 -14.19 -16.59
N ILE A 138 10.43 -14.46 -15.81
CA ILE A 138 11.41 -13.45 -15.38
C ILE A 138 12.81 -13.95 -15.76
N ALA A 139 13.55 -13.11 -16.47
CA ALA A 139 14.94 -13.35 -16.84
C ALA A 139 15.82 -12.25 -16.26
N ALA A 140 16.71 -12.62 -15.33
CA ALA A 140 17.72 -11.76 -14.77
C ALA A 140 19.09 -12.06 -15.40
N GLN A 141 19.78 -11.04 -15.87
CA GLN A 141 21.20 -11.08 -16.22
C GLN A 141 21.96 -10.40 -15.09
N VAL A 142 22.85 -11.15 -14.44
CA VAL A 142 23.60 -10.72 -13.26
C VAL A 142 25.06 -11.13 -13.39
N HIS A 143 25.95 -10.40 -12.73
CA HIS A 143 27.35 -10.79 -12.64
C HIS A 143 27.51 -12.08 -11.83
N LEU A 144 28.60 -12.83 -12.07
CA LEU A 144 28.88 -14.12 -11.41
C LEU A 144 28.80 -14.03 -9.87
N LEU A 145 29.32 -12.92 -9.31
CA LEU A 145 29.35 -12.64 -7.87
C LEU A 145 27.97 -12.54 -7.21
N VAL A 146 26.88 -12.48 -7.99
CA VAL A 146 25.52 -12.55 -7.45
C VAL A 146 25.07 -14.00 -7.25
N LEU A 147 25.36 -14.90 -8.19
CA LEU A 147 24.89 -16.29 -8.11
C LEU A 147 25.78 -17.19 -7.27
N GLU A 148 27.07 -16.87 -7.11
CA GLU A 148 27.96 -17.62 -6.22
C GLU A 148 27.49 -17.62 -4.75
N PRO A 149 27.21 -16.46 -4.11
CA PRO A 149 26.72 -16.41 -2.75
C PRO A 149 25.19 -16.48 -2.64
N ALA A 150 24.44 -16.01 -3.64
CA ALA A 150 22.99 -15.84 -3.56
C ALA A 150 22.18 -16.66 -4.60
N GLY A 151 22.75 -17.75 -5.11
CA GLY A 151 22.14 -18.58 -6.16
C GLY A 151 21.09 -19.59 -5.68
N LYS A 152 20.69 -19.61 -4.39
CA LYS A 152 19.75 -20.59 -3.86
C LYS A 152 18.36 -20.41 -4.50
N LYS A 153 17.97 -21.29 -5.43
CA LYS A 153 16.68 -21.14 -6.14
C LYS A 153 15.46 -21.46 -5.28
N THR A 154 15.56 -22.50 -4.45
CA THR A 154 14.45 -23.00 -3.61
C THR A 154 14.85 -22.97 -2.13
N PRO A 155 14.91 -21.78 -1.49
CA PRO A 155 15.19 -21.70 -0.06
C PRO A 155 14.02 -22.27 0.75
N LYS A 156 14.33 -23.01 1.82
CA LYS A 156 13.34 -23.71 2.66
C LYS A 156 12.89 -22.90 3.87
N ASP A 157 13.67 -21.90 4.23
CA ASP A 157 13.46 -21.05 5.41
C ASP A 157 14.04 -19.65 5.16
N GLY A 158 13.82 -18.76 6.12
CA GLY A 158 14.29 -17.39 6.11
C GLY A 158 15.80 -17.23 6.07
N LEU A 159 16.53 -18.19 6.62
CA LEU A 159 17.99 -18.13 6.64
C LEU A 159 18.54 -18.41 5.25
N GLU A 160 18.08 -19.47 4.59
CA GLU A 160 18.44 -19.78 3.21
C GLU A 160 17.97 -18.69 2.24
N ALA A 161 16.83 -18.05 2.51
CA ALA A 161 16.28 -17.01 1.66
C ALA A 161 17.18 -15.77 1.54
N LYS A 162 18.00 -15.46 2.56
CA LYS A 162 19.01 -14.38 2.51
C LYS A 162 20.07 -14.61 1.42
N PHE A 163 20.24 -15.86 1.01
CA PHE A 163 21.17 -16.31 -0.01
C PHE A 163 20.43 -16.68 -1.31
N SER A 164 19.29 -16.04 -1.56
CA SER A 164 18.44 -16.29 -2.73
C SER A 164 18.07 -14.98 -3.43
N VAL A 165 18.77 -14.67 -4.53
CA VAL A 165 18.39 -13.55 -5.42
C VAL A 165 16.99 -13.75 -6.01
N TYR A 166 16.58 -15.01 -6.20
CA TYR A 166 15.25 -15.38 -6.64
C TYR A 166 14.18 -14.94 -5.63
N HIS A 167 14.42 -15.18 -4.34
CA HIS A 167 13.53 -14.76 -3.27
C HIS A 167 13.44 -13.24 -3.16
N SER A 168 14.59 -12.55 -3.13
CA SER A 168 14.61 -11.08 -3.08
C SER A 168 13.89 -10.46 -4.29
N GLY A 169 14.10 -11.01 -5.49
CA GLY A 169 13.42 -10.58 -6.71
C GLY A 169 11.90 -10.84 -6.67
N ALA A 170 11.48 -12.01 -6.18
CA ALA A 170 10.07 -12.36 -6.03
C ALA A 170 9.35 -11.43 -5.04
N CYS A 171 9.96 -11.15 -3.89
CA CYS A 171 9.42 -10.18 -2.92
C CYS A 171 9.33 -8.77 -3.52
N GLY A 172 10.36 -8.32 -4.23
CA GLY A 172 10.36 -7.02 -4.90
C GLY A 172 9.21 -6.87 -5.90
N LEU A 173 8.97 -7.90 -6.72
CA LEU A 173 7.89 -7.91 -7.72
C LEU A 173 6.49 -8.01 -7.10
N LEU A 174 6.33 -8.82 -6.04
CA LEU A 174 5.03 -9.08 -5.43
C LEU A 174 4.60 -8.08 -4.38
N LEU A 175 5.56 -7.57 -3.61
CA LEU A 175 5.30 -6.72 -2.44
C LEU A 175 5.66 -5.26 -2.73
N GLY A 176 6.35 -4.99 -3.85
CA GLY A 176 6.90 -3.68 -4.17
C GLY A 176 8.00 -3.23 -3.21
N ARG A 177 8.53 -4.15 -2.39
CA ARG A 177 9.54 -3.90 -1.36
C ARG A 177 10.30 -5.18 -1.00
N VAL A 178 11.48 -4.99 -0.41
CA VAL A 178 12.27 -6.06 0.20
C VAL A 178 12.85 -5.53 1.52
N THR A 179 12.36 -6.08 2.63
CA THR A 179 12.71 -5.72 4.01
C THR A 179 13.08 -6.99 4.79
N SER A 180 13.58 -6.85 6.01
CA SER A 180 13.93 -7.99 6.85
C SER A 180 12.77 -8.96 7.11
N SER A 181 11.54 -8.45 7.29
CA SER A 181 10.34 -9.28 7.48
C SER A 181 9.95 -10.10 6.26
N ASP A 182 10.42 -9.73 5.07
CA ASP A 182 10.13 -10.49 3.85
C ASP A 182 10.99 -11.77 3.73
N TYR A 183 11.90 -11.99 4.69
CA TYR A 183 12.67 -13.22 4.88
C TYR A 183 12.16 -14.06 6.05
N GLU A 184 10.96 -13.81 6.58
CA GLU A 184 10.35 -14.71 7.57
C GLU A 184 9.85 -16.00 6.88
N ASP A 185 9.91 -17.15 7.58
CA ASP A 185 9.59 -18.47 7.01
C ASP A 185 8.20 -18.52 6.37
N ASN A 186 7.22 -17.85 6.98
CA ASN A 186 5.86 -17.76 6.45
C ASN A 186 5.82 -17.05 5.08
N ILE A 187 6.66 -16.04 4.84
CA ILE A 187 6.78 -15.34 3.55
C ILE A 187 7.58 -16.18 2.56
N VAL A 188 8.66 -16.83 3.01
CA VAL A 188 9.49 -17.71 2.18
C VAL A 188 8.68 -18.89 1.64
N LEU A 189 7.74 -19.41 2.43
CA LEU A 189 6.91 -20.56 2.08
C LEU A 189 5.55 -20.16 1.47
N GLU A 190 5.29 -18.86 1.31
CA GLU A 190 4.04 -18.38 0.72
C GLU A 190 3.92 -18.85 -0.75
N PRO A 191 2.82 -19.52 -1.14
CA PRO A 191 2.65 -20.06 -2.50
C PRO A 191 2.82 -19.03 -3.62
N ALA A 192 2.40 -17.79 -3.38
CA ALA A 192 2.58 -16.68 -4.31
C ALA A 192 4.06 -16.36 -4.57
N VAL A 193 4.88 -16.34 -3.51
CA VAL A 193 6.32 -16.05 -3.61
C VAL A 193 7.04 -17.22 -4.28
N ILE A 194 6.68 -18.46 -3.94
CA ILE A 194 7.18 -19.67 -4.63
C ILE A 194 6.91 -19.58 -6.13
N ALA A 195 5.67 -19.28 -6.53
CA ALA A 195 5.29 -19.22 -7.94
C ALA A 195 6.14 -18.23 -8.76
N ILE A 196 6.46 -17.06 -8.20
CA ILE A 196 7.32 -16.09 -8.88
C ILE A 196 8.78 -16.53 -8.93
N ARG A 197 9.30 -17.14 -7.86
CA ARG A 197 10.66 -17.73 -7.86
C ARG A 197 10.81 -18.80 -8.94
N ASP A 198 9.80 -19.65 -9.11
CA ASP A 198 9.83 -20.74 -10.08
C ASP A 198 9.86 -20.22 -11.52
N ARG A 199 9.18 -19.09 -11.78
CA ARG A 199 9.18 -18.36 -13.06
C ARG A 199 10.44 -17.52 -13.28
N THR A 200 11.33 -17.42 -12.29
CA THR A 200 12.56 -16.63 -12.35
C THR A 200 13.76 -17.47 -12.76
N THR A 201 14.50 -16.96 -13.75
CA THR A 201 15.78 -17.50 -14.20
C THR A 201 16.85 -16.42 -14.11
N ALA A 202 18.01 -16.76 -13.55
CA ALA A 202 19.15 -15.85 -13.52
C ALA A 202 20.29 -16.45 -14.36
N LYS A 203 20.87 -15.64 -15.25
CA LYS A 203 21.99 -16.02 -16.11
C LYS A 203 23.18 -15.13 -15.80
N ILE A 204 24.35 -15.75 -15.77
CA ILE A 204 25.63 -15.04 -15.60
C ILE A 204 25.92 -14.28 -16.88
N ASP A 205 26.21 -13.00 -16.75
CA ASP A 205 26.69 -12.14 -17.82
C ASP A 205 27.98 -11.46 -17.34
N THR A 206 29.11 -11.81 -17.94
CA THR A 206 30.43 -11.25 -17.58
C THR A 206 30.70 -9.89 -18.22
N SER A 207 29.77 -9.39 -19.05
CA SER A 207 29.88 -8.06 -19.66
C SER A 207 29.28 -6.94 -18.81
N ILE A 208 28.52 -7.26 -17.77
CA ILE A 208 27.94 -6.29 -16.83
C ILE A 208 28.79 -6.19 -15.56
N ALA A 209 28.76 -5.02 -14.91
CA ALA A 209 29.51 -4.81 -13.68
C ALA A 209 28.93 -5.61 -12.51
N ALA A 210 29.74 -5.82 -11.47
CA ALA A 210 29.38 -6.63 -10.31
C ALA A 210 28.16 -6.10 -9.54
N ASP A 211 27.90 -4.80 -9.60
CA ASP A 211 26.80 -4.09 -8.96
C ASP A 211 25.67 -3.71 -9.93
N SER A 212 25.72 -4.21 -11.17
CA SER A 212 24.67 -4.02 -12.18
C SER A 212 23.76 -5.25 -12.28
N ALA A 213 22.54 -5.02 -12.75
CA ALA A 213 21.62 -6.10 -13.12
C ALA A 213 20.69 -5.68 -14.25
N ARG A 214 20.35 -6.62 -15.14
CA ARG A 214 19.24 -6.46 -16.09
C ARG A 214 18.15 -7.45 -15.76
N VAL A 215 16.92 -6.98 -15.60
CA VAL A 215 15.75 -7.83 -15.38
C VAL A 215 14.76 -7.61 -16.50
N THR A 216 14.32 -8.70 -17.11
CA THR A 216 13.27 -8.74 -18.13
C THR A 216 12.10 -9.54 -17.57
N VAL A 217 10.91 -8.96 -17.62
CA VAL A 217 9.67 -9.58 -17.16
C VAL A 217 8.74 -9.67 -18.36
N ALA A 218 8.35 -10.89 -18.73
CA ALA A 218 7.31 -11.14 -19.73
C ALA A 218 5.98 -11.42 -19.02
N LEU A 219 4.92 -10.77 -19.48
CA LEU A 219 3.57 -10.99 -19.00
C LEU A 219 2.83 -11.98 -19.90
N GLU A 220 1.79 -12.63 -19.36
CA GLU A 220 0.99 -13.63 -20.07
C GLU A 220 0.23 -13.06 -21.30
N ASP A 221 0.06 -11.73 -21.39
CA ASP A 221 -0.52 -11.03 -22.54
C ASP A 221 0.50 -10.72 -23.65
N GLY A 222 1.77 -11.10 -23.44
CA GLY A 222 2.88 -10.87 -24.37
C GLY A 222 3.60 -9.54 -24.17
N GLU A 223 3.20 -8.68 -23.23
CA GLU A 223 3.97 -7.48 -22.89
C GLU A 223 5.30 -7.84 -22.22
N VAL A 224 6.35 -7.10 -22.57
CA VAL A 224 7.70 -7.34 -22.04
C VAL A 224 8.28 -6.05 -21.48
N PHE A 225 8.67 -6.10 -20.21
CA PHE A 225 9.29 -5.00 -19.49
C PHE A 225 10.75 -5.32 -19.21
N THR A 226 11.66 -4.45 -19.63
CA THR A 226 13.09 -4.59 -19.35
C THR A 226 13.57 -3.41 -18.54
N LYS A 227 14.26 -3.70 -17.43
CA LYS A 227 14.95 -2.70 -16.61
C LYS A 227 16.42 -3.06 -16.48
N TYR A 228 17.27 -2.07 -16.75
CA TYR A 228 18.69 -2.12 -16.42
C TYR A 228 18.95 -1.21 -15.21
N VAL A 229 19.70 -1.74 -14.25
CA VAL A 229 20.25 -1.02 -13.11
C VAL A 229 21.76 -1.03 -13.30
N GLU A 230 22.32 0.16 -13.48
CA GLU A 230 23.76 0.34 -13.74
C GLU A 230 24.56 0.21 -12.45
N HIS A 231 24.08 0.81 -11.36
CA HIS A 231 24.69 0.71 -10.04
C HIS A 231 23.63 0.41 -8.99
N ALA A 232 23.96 -0.46 -8.04
CA ALA A 232 23.08 -0.76 -6.92
C ALA A 232 22.94 0.45 -5.99
N VAL A 233 21.73 0.68 -5.51
CA VAL A 233 21.44 1.71 -4.51
C VAL A 233 22.27 1.45 -3.25
N GLY A 234 22.96 2.47 -2.75
CA GLY A 234 23.90 2.40 -1.63
C GLY A 234 25.36 2.18 -2.05
N SER A 235 25.65 1.97 -3.32
CA SER A 235 27.03 1.96 -3.84
C SER A 235 27.66 3.35 -3.83
N CYS A 236 28.98 3.44 -4.03
CA CYS A 236 29.65 4.73 -4.20
C CYS A 236 29.12 5.55 -5.39
N ALA A 237 28.61 4.87 -6.42
CA ALA A 237 28.12 5.49 -7.65
C ALA A 237 26.61 5.83 -7.60
N ASP A 238 25.84 5.20 -6.71
CA ASP A 238 24.44 5.53 -6.40
C ASP A 238 24.20 5.52 -4.88
N PRO A 239 24.75 6.49 -4.13
CA PRO A 239 24.66 6.51 -2.68
C PRO A 239 23.22 6.73 -2.19
N LEU A 240 22.92 6.27 -0.97
CA LEU A 240 21.65 6.59 -0.32
C LEU A 240 21.56 8.10 -0.08
N SER A 241 20.49 8.71 -0.58
CA SER A 241 20.12 10.07 -0.19
C SER A 241 19.70 10.11 1.27
N ASP A 242 19.82 11.26 1.94
CA ASP A 242 19.38 11.45 3.33
C ASP A 242 17.92 11.05 3.57
N ALA A 243 17.04 11.21 2.57
CA ALA A 243 15.64 10.78 2.64
C ALA A 243 15.42 9.25 2.59
N LYS A 244 16.48 8.47 2.33
CA LYS A 244 16.49 7.00 2.22
C LYS A 244 17.37 6.32 3.29
N LEU A 245 18.06 7.08 4.13
CA LEU A 245 18.79 6.61 5.33
C LEU A 245 17.82 6.44 6.50
#